data_AF-N9DCF9-F1
#
_entry.id   AF-N9DCF9-F1
#
_cell.length_a   1.000
_cell.length_b   1.000
_cell.length_c   1.000
_cell.angle_alpha   90.00
_cell.angle_beta   90.00
_cell.angle_gamma   90.00
#
_symmetry.space_group_name_H-M   'P 1'
#
loop_
_entity.id
_entity.type
_entity.pdbx_description
1 polymer ?
#
loop_
_entity_poly.entity_id
_entity_poly.type
_entity_poly.pdbx_seq_one_letter_code
_entity_poly.pdbx_strand_id
1 'polypeptide(L)'
;MPIKTVQSAFHIRRKKNAHVFRNIARLWEIGEQVETHQQILDQLHPWGDHPTLRFDNGLPKFLMLLGALSFFAMFALPSIGLPFIFGFFSGIVLLFLAFILYETDDAIQEVARYLEEKSIETRYGLKFGQVPDHLSSYARPALFIQQLKNSFPFFDKGHDSNQISLYASATFKDDQDKAYPAFIFQYHYIDRIEVIDGNGDKVTIRRIDKNLYGICIFETQIRALAVNNLGSEIGFPYEVRWNSSDIQINQQLQIYGIDQLQMVKTLNPALLLRLSDFFKSRKGELIFHSHQNMMCFLGEADLFEVSSKAREIQDISSLRGHLRTFRLKHYEQLCSDLSTFLK
;
A
#
# COMPACT_ATOMS: atom_id res chain seq x y z
N MET A 1 38.79 0.36 -36.35
CA MET A 1 37.99 -0.80 -35.93
C MET A 1 37.67 -0.84 -34.42
N PRO A 2 36.89 0.11 -33.83
CA PRO A 2 36.33 -0.06 -32.47
C PRO A 2 34.81 -0.29 -32.45
N ILE A 3 34.09 0.03 -33.53
CA ILE A 3 32.61 -0.02 -33.60
C ILE A 3 32.10 -1.48 -33.56
N LYS A 4 32.80 -2.42 -34.20
CA LYS A 4 32.42 -3.85 -34.17
C LYS A 4 32.62 -4.47 -32.78
N THR A 5 33.60 -4.01 -32.01
CA THR A 5 33.89 -4.50 -30.65
C THR A 5 32.85 -3.98 -29.65
N VAL A 6 32.42 -2.72 -29.79
CA VAL A 6 31.34 -2.15 -28.98
C VAL A 6 29.99 -2.79 -29.31
N GLN A 7 29.67 -2.98 -30.60
CA GLN A 7 28.44 -3.66 -31.02
C GLN A 7 28.40 -5.14 -30.57
N SER A 8 29.53 -5.85 -30.66
CA SER A 8 29.61 -7.24 -30.19
C SER A 8 29.56 -7.34 -28.66
N ALA A 9 30.20 -6.43 -27.90
CA ALA A 9 30.06 -6.38 -26.45
C ALA A 9 28.61 -6.11 -26.01
N PHE A 10 27.92 -5.19 -26.69
CA PHE A 10 26.50 -4.90 -26.48
C PHE A 10 25.62 -6.12 -26.83
N HIS A 11 25.89 -6.80 -27.95
CA HIS A 11 25.16 -8.01 -28.36
C HIS A 11 25.41 -9.21 -27.44
N ILE A 12 26.65 -9.46 -27.04
CA ILE A 12 27.04 -10.58 -26.16
C ILE A 12 26.39 -10.41 -24.79
N ARG A 13 26.28 -9.18 -24.27
CA ARG A 13 25.68 -8.94 -22.96
C ARG A 13 24.17 -8.89 -22.99
N ARG A 14 23.56 -8.35 -24.06
CA ARG A 14 22.12 -8.55 -24.31
C ARG A 14 21.80 -10.03 -24.43
N LYS A 15 22.69 -10.86 -24.98
CA LYS A 15 22.57 -12.32 -25.02
C LYS A 15 22.75 -12.97 -23.63
N LYS A 16 23.70 -12.49 -22.80
CA LYS A 16 23.90 -12.99 -21.43
C LYS A 16 22.72 -12.68 -20.52
N ASN A 17 22.18 -11.46 -20.58
CA ASN A 17 21.00 -11.03 -19.81
C ASN A 17 19.66 -11.33 -20.53
N ALA A 18 19.68 -11.88 -21.76
CA ALA A 18 18.46 -12.20 -22.51
C ALA A 18 17.52 -13.14 -21.75
N HIS A 19 18.06 -14.04 -20.94
CA HIS A 19 17.25 -14.91 -20.10
C HIS A 19 16.49 -14.11 -19.03
N VAL A 20 17.11 -13.11 -18.39
CA VAL A 20 16.45 -12.24 -17.41
C VAL A 20 15.33 -11.44 -18.07
N PHE A 21 15.56 -10.84 -19.24
CA PHE A 21 14.51 -10.13 -19.97
C PHE A 21 13.35 -11.05 -20.40
N ARG A 22 13.65 -12.27 -20.85
CA ARG A 22 12.61 -13.28 -21.14
C ARG A 22 11.84 -13.68 -19.88
N ASN A 23 12.51 -13.80 -18.74
CA ASN A 23 11.87 -14.10 -17.48
C ASN A 23 10.92 -12.98 -17.06
N ILE A 24 11.36 -11.71 -17.14
CA ILE A 24 10.52 -10.54 -16.86
C ILE A 24 9.31 -10.53 -17.79
N ALA A 25 9.49 -10.73 -19.09
CA ALA A 25 8.38 -10.76 -20.05
C ALA A 25 7.37 -11.87 -19.74
N ARG A 26 7.85 -13.08 -19.40
CA ARG A 26 7.00 -14.20 -18.98
C ARG A 26 6.25 -13.89 -17.67
N LEU A 27 6.88 -13.20 -16.72
CA LEU A 27 6.23 -12.80 -15.47
C LEU A 27 5.10 -11.80 -15.71
N TRP A 28 5.27 -10.85 -16.63
CA TRP A 28 4.19 -9.97 -17.07
C TRP A 28 3.02 -10.74 -17.68
N GLU A 29 3.32 -11.64 -18.62
CA GLU A 29 2.30 -12.49 -19.27
C GLU A 29 1.52 -13.34 -18.25
N ILE A 30 2.19 -13.90 -17.24
CA ILE A 30 1.54 -14.62 -16.15
C ILE A 30 0.57 -13.70 -15.39
N GLY A 31 1.00 -12.49 -15.03
CA GLY A 31 0.14 -11.56 -14.30
C GLY A 31 -1.09 -11.09 -15.10
N GLU A 32 -0.98 -11.00 -16.42
CA GLU A 32 -2.09 -10.64 -17.31
C GLU A 32 -3.11 -11.76 -17.49
N GLN A 33 -2.66 -13.02 -17.55
CA GLN A 33 -3.53 -14.17 -17.86
C GLN A 33 -4.20 -14.80 -16.63
N VAL A 34 -3.76 -14.47 -15.41
CA VAL A 34 -4.18 -15.19 -14.21
C VAL A 34 -5.43 -14.58 -13.57
N GLU A 35 -6.37 -15.46 -13.22
CA GLU A 35 -7.59 -15.13 -12.47
C GLU A 35 -7.47 -15.42 -10.97
N THR A 36 -6.65 -16.40 -10.56
CA THR A 36 -6.55 -16.85 -9.16
C THR A 36 -5.13 -16.84 -8.62
N HIS A 37 -4.97 -16.59 -7.32
CA HIS A 37 -3.66 -16.56 -6.68
C HIS A 37 -2.89 -17.89 -6.84
N GLN A 38 -3.59 -19.03 -6.79
CA GLN A 38 -2.95 -20.34 -6.95
C GLN A 38 -2.38 -20.53 -8.36
N GLN A 39 -3.07 -20.06 -9.39
CA GLN A 39 -2.55 -20.08 -10.76
C GLN A 39 -1.25 -19.26 -10.89
N ILE A 40 -1.10 -18.14 -10.16
CA ILE A 40 0.18 -17.39 -10.13
C ILE A 40 1.28 -18.30 -9.59
N LEU A 41 1.05 -18.95 -8.44
CA LEU A 41 2.05 -19.80 -7.78
C LEU A 41 2.40 -21.05 -8.57
N ASP A 42 1.44 -21.60 -9.31
CA ASP A 42 1.62 -22.79 -10.14
C ASP A 42 2.40 -22.46 -11.42
N GLN A 43 2.13 -21.31 -12.05
CA GLN A 43 2.89 -20.90 -13.25
C GLN A 43 4.34 -20.52 -12.93
N LEU A 44 4.64 -20.14 -11.68
CA LEU A 44 6.01 -19.89 -11.22
C LEU A 44 6.81 -21.18 -10.96
N HIS A 45 6.20 -22.38 -10.99
CA HIS A 45 6.91 -23.63 -10.76
C HIS A 45 6.31 -24.84 -11.52
N PRO A 46 7.10 -25.54 -12.35
CA PRO A 46 8.55 -25.38 -12.58
C PRO A 46 8.88 -24.28 -13.61
N TRP A 47 9.95 -23.51 -13.36
CA TRP A 47 10.34 -22.40 -14.25
C TRP A 47 11.23 -22.83 -15.43
N GLY A 48 12.06 -23.87 -15.25
CA GLY A 48 13.04 -24.35 -16.24
C GLY A 48 14.48 -23.94 -15.93
N ASP A 49 15.36 -23.97 -16.94
CA ASP A 49 16.83 -23.99 -16.78
C ASP A 49 17.48 -22.69 -16.28
N HIS A 50 16.78 -21.55 -16.34
CA HIS A 50 17.35 -20.24 -15.94
C HIS A 50 16.36 -19.42 -15.09
N PRO A 51 16.19 -19.74 -13.79
CA PRO A 51 15.26 -19.04 -12.90
C PRO A 51 15.80 -17.72 -12.33
N THR A 52 16.94 -17.23 -12.81
CA THR A 52 17.59 -16.04 -12.27
C THR A 52 16.84 -14.76 -12.65
N LEU A 53 16.64 -13.90 -11.65
CA LEU A 53 16.08 -12.55 -11.75
C LEU A 53 17.13 -11.55 -11.23
N ARG A 54 18.28 -11.52 -11.90
CA ARG A 54 19.36 -10.59 -11.56
C ARG A 54 20.21 -10.32 -12.80
N PHE A 55 20.42 -9.04 -13.11
CA PHE A 55 21.29 -8.67 -14.22
C PHE A 55 22.76 -8.90 -13.89
N ASP A 56 23.53 -9.47 -14.82
CA ASP A 56 24.97 -9.58 -14.67
C ASP A 56 25.63 -8.23 -15.02
N ASN A 57 26.04 -7.52 -13.96
CA ASN A 57 26.73 -6.22 -14.02
C ASN A 57 28.26 -6.31 -13.80
N GLY A 58 28.88 -7.47 -14.02
CA GLY A 58 30.33 -7.64 -13.83
C GLY A 58 31.18 -6.74 -14.73
N LEU A 59 30.86 -6.66 -16.03
CA LEU A 59 31.62 -5.85 -17.00
C LEU A 59 31.52 -4.34 -16.73
N PRO A 60 30.34 -3.72 -16.51
CA PRO A 60 30.24 -2.31 -16.13
C PRO A 60 31.01 -1.98 -14.86
N LYS A 61 30.94 -2.84 -13.84
CA LYS A 61 31.69 -2.64 -12.59
C LYS A 61 33.19 -2.66 -12.83
N PHE A 62 33.67 -3.57 -13.67
CA PHE A 62 35.07 -3.62 -14.06
C PHE A 62 35.50 -2.37 -14.87
N LEU A 63 34.69 -1.94 -15.84
CA LEU A 63 34.94 -0.72 -16.62
C LEU A 63 34.93 0.53 -15.75
N MET A 64 34.03 0.59 -14.77
CA MET A 64 33.94 1.66 -13.79
C MET A 64 35.21 1.72 -12.93
N LEU A 65 35.69 0.56 -12.45
CA LEU A 65 36.93 0.46 -11.69
C LEU A 65 38.15 0.88 -12.53
N LEU A 66 38.24 0.42 -13.79
CA LEU A 66 39.31 0.84 -14.70
C LEU A 66 39.25 2.35 -15.00
N GLY A 67 38.06 2.89 -15.23
CA GLY A 67 37.85 4.32 -15.45
C GLY A 67 38.26 5.15 -14.24
N ALA A 68 37.88 4.74 -13.04
CA ALA A 68 38.30 5.38 -11.79
C ALA A 68 39.82 5.31 -11.59
N LEU A 69 40.44 4.14 -11.82
CA LEU A 69 41.87 3.95 -11.67
C LEU A 69 42.67 4.78 -12.68
N SER A 70 42.17 4.93 -13.92
CA SER A 70 42.72 5.84 -14.92
C SER A 70 42.66 7.31 -14.47
N PHE A 71 41.57 7.71 -13.82
CA PHE A 71 41.43 9.05 -13.26
C PHE A 71 42.40 9.30 -12.08
N PHE A 72 42.58 8.32 -11.19
CA PHE A 72 43.56 8.43 -10.08
C PHE A 72 45.01 8.44 -10.56
N ALA A 73 45.35 7.63 -11.58
CA ALA A 73 46.69 7.61 -12.17
C ALA A 73 47.09 8.97 -12.78
N MET A 74 46.11 9.79 -13.18
CA MET A 74 46.36 11.15 -13.67
C MET A 74 47.02 12.05 -12.63
N PHE A 75 46.72 11.87 -11.34
CA PHE A 75 47.29 12.67 -10.24
C PHE A 75 48.68 12.20 -9.80
N ALA A 76 49.08 10.99 -10.17
CA ALA A 76 50.39 10.43 -9.83
C ALA A 76 51.48 10.81 -10.85
N LEU A 77 51.12 11.33 -12.03
CA LEU A 77 52.05 11.73 -13.08
C LEU A 77 52.34 13.24 -13.00
N PRO A 78 53.62 13.66 -12.84
CA PRO A 78 53.99 15.02 -12.44
C PRO A 78 53.92 16.09 -13.55
N SER A 79 53.48 15.77 -14.77
CA SER A 79 53.45 16.72 -15.89
C SER A 79 52.11 16.76 -16.62
N ILE A 80 51.58 17.97 -16.82
CA ILE A 80 50.43 18.23 -17.69
C ILE A 80 50.92 18.09 -19.14
N GLY A 81 50.83 16.88 -19.68
CA GLY A 81 51.23 16.56 -21.04
C GLY A 81 50.24 15.63 -21.74
N LEU A 82 50.61 15.14 -22.92
CA LEU A 82 49.80 14.18 -23.69
C LEU A 82 49.28 12.98 -22.84
N PRO A 83 50.08 12.36 -21.94
CA PRO A 83 49.59 11.25 -21.10
C PRO A 83 48.44 11.64 -20.15
N PHE A 84 48.46 12.87 -19.64
CA PHE A 84 47.39 13.40 -18.78
C PHE A 84 46.08 13.54 -19.55
N ILE A 85 46.15 14.10 -20.76
CA ILE A 85 44.99 14.26 -21.65
C ILE A 85 44.43 12.89 -22.05
N PHE A 86 45.28 11.94 -22.44
CA PHE A 86 44.85 10.58 -22.79
C PHE A 86 44.23 9.84 -21.60
N GLY A 87 44.81 9.96 -20.40
CA GLY A 87 44.25 9.42 -19.17
C GLY A 87 42.85 9.95 -18.89
N PHE A 88 42.68 11.28 -18.92
CA PHE A 88 41.40 11.94 -18.71
C PHE A 88 40.31 11.47 -19.69
N PHE A 89 40.58 11.52 -21.00
CA PHE A 89 39.61 11.08 -22.00
C PHE A 89 39.34 9.57 -21.92
N SER A 90 40.35 8.75 -21.64
CA SER A 90 40.16 7.31 -21.49
C SER A 90 39.29 6.96 -20.28
N GLY A 91 39.50 7.64 -19.15
CA GLY A 91 38.67 7.51 -17.96
C GLY A 91 37.20 7.88 -18.23
N ILE A 92 36.96 9.01 -18.90
CA ILE A 92 35.61 9.45 -19.27
C ILE A 92 34.93 8.42 -20.20
N VAL A 93 35.63 7.95 -21.23
CA VAL A 93 35.08 6.95 -22.16
C VAL A 93 34.74 5.64 -21.44
N LEU A 94 35.61 5.18 -20.52
CA LEU A 94 35.36 3.96 -19.75
C LEU A 94 34.17 4.12 -18.79
N LEU A 95 34.07 5.25 -18.09
CA LEU A 95 32.94 5.55 -17.20
C LEU A 95 31.64 5.69 -17.98
N PHE A 96 31.66 6.38 -19.13
CA PHE A 96 30.52 6.52 -20.01
C PHE A 96 30.05 5.17 -20.58
N LEU A 97 30.99 4.33 -21.01
CA LEU A 97 30.70 2.98 -21.46
C LEU A 97 30.15 2.11 -20.32
N ALA A 98 30.70 2.24 -19.10
CA ALA A 98 30.19 1.56 -17.92
C ALA A 98 28.74 1.97 -17.62
N PHE A 99 28.44 3.27 -17.72
CA PHE A 99 27.10 3.82 -17.51
C PHE A 99 26.09 3.28 -18.54
N ILE A 100 26.40 3.36 -19.84
CA ILE A 100 25.53 2.83 -20.91
C ILE A 100 25.27 1.33 -20.75
N LEU A 101 26.23 0.60 -20.22
CA LEU A 101 26.15 -0.84 -20.04
C LEU A 101 25.54 -1.24 -18.69
N TYR A 102 25.34 -0.34 -17.75
CA TYR A 102 24.79 -0.68 -16.45
C TYR A 102 23.28 -0.92 -16.56
N GLU A 103 22.81 -2.11 -16.17
CA GLU A 103 21.38 -2.44 -16.12
C GLU A 103 20.91 -2.32 -14.67
N THR A 104 19.81 -1.59 -14.45
CA THR A 104 19.18 -1.47 -13.14
C THR A 104 18.20 -2.61 -12.92
N ASP A 105 18.00 -2.99 -11.66
CA ASP A 105 17.02 -4.03 -11.30
C ASP A 105 15.57 -3.49 -11.26
N ASP A 106 15.33 -2.26 -11.73
CA ASP A 106 14.03 -1.57 -11.67
C ASP A 106 12.92 -2.37 -12.35
N ALA A 107 13.20 -2.95 -13.53
CA ALA A 107 12.23 -3.78 -14.27
C ALA A 107 11.87 -5.07 -13.52
N ILE A 108 12.79 -5.60 -12.71
CA ILE A 108 12.56 -6.80 -11.88
C ILE A 108 11.70 -6.42 -10.67
N GLN A 109 12.00 -5.29 -10.03
CA GLN A 109 11.21 -4.77 -8.91
C GLN A 109 9.80 -4.41 -9.34
N GLU A 110 9.64 -3.82 -10.52
CA GLU A 110 8.34 -3.45 -11.09
C GLU A 110 7.47 -4.67 -11.36
N VAL A 111 8.00 -5.68 -12.06
CA VAL A 111 7.22 -6.90 -12.34
C VAL A 111 6.92 -7.70 -11.05
N ALA A 112 7.85 -7.70 -10.08
CA ALA A 112 7.62 -8.34 -8.78
C ALA A 112 6.51 -7.64 -8.00
N ARG A 113 6.52 -6.30 -7.96
CA ARG A 113 5.47 -5.47 -7.34
C ARG A 113 4.13 -5.66 -8.05
N TYR A 114 4.11 -5.72 -9.37
CA TYR A 114 2.91 -6.02 -10.14
C TYR A 114 2.32 -7.39 -9.79
N LEU A 115 3.15 -8.44 -9.71
CA LEU A 115 2.68 -9.77 -9.31
C LEU A 115 2.26 -9.84 -7.84
N GLU A 116 2.86 -9.04 -6.97
CA GLU A 116 2.42 -8.89 -5.58
C GLU A 116 1.04 -8.24 -5.51
N GLU A 117 0.83 -7.12 -6.21
CA GLU A 117 -0.47 -6.46 -6.30
C GLU A 117 -1.53 -7.41 -6.87
N LYS A 118 -1.23 -8.10 -7.97
CA LYS A 118 -2.12 -9.12 -8.56
C LYS A 118 -2.41 -10.27 -7.60
N SER A 119 -1.41 -10.69 -6.83
CA SER A 119 -1.59 -11.72 -5.81
C SER A 119 -2.48 -11.23 -4.67
N ILE A 120 -2.37 -9.96 -4.26
CA ILE A 120 -3.25 -9.35 -3.27
C ILE A 120 -4.68 -9.30 -3.80
N GLU A 121 -4.89 -8.81 -5.03
CA GLU A 121 -6.20 -8.72 -5.67
C GLU A 121 -6.91 -10.08 -5.69
N THR A 122 -6.21 -11.10 -6.18
CA THR A 122 -6.78 -12.43 -6.40
C THR A 122 -6.93 -13.23 -5.11
N ARG A 123 -6.04 -13.05 -4.13
CA ARG A 123 -6.09 -13.76 -2.85
C ARG A 123 -7.15 -13.20 -1.91
N TYR A 124 -7.28 -11.88 -1.86
CA TYR A 124 -8.19 -11.19 -0.93
C TYR A 124 -9.46 -10.66 -1.61
N GLY A 125 -9.62 -10.86 -2.92
CA GLY A 125 -10.77 -10.37 -3.68
C GLY A 125 -10.84 -8.84 -3.74
N LEU A 126 -9.70 -8.17 -3.63
CA LEU A 126 -9.59 -6.71 -3.70
C LEU A 126 -9.51 -6.27 -5.17
N LYS A 127 -10.45 -5.46 -5.63
CA LYS A 127 -10.43 -4.86 -6.96
C LYS A 127 -9.96 -3.40 -6.83
N PHE A 128 -8.66 -3.15 -7.00
CA PHE A 128 -8.11 -1.80 -6.84
C PHE A 128 -8.65 -0.83 -7.90
N GLY A 129 -8.83 0.43 -7.51
CA GLY A 129 -9.35 1.48 -8.40
C GLY A 129 -10.82 1.33 -8.78
N GLN A 130 -11.53 0.34 -8.22
CA GLN A 130 -12.94 0.09 -8.49
C GLN A 130 -13.81 0.42 -7.29
N VAL A 131 -15.07 0.78 -7.57
CA VAL A 131 -16.13 0.97 -6.58
C VAL A 131 -17.04 -0.27 -6.60
N PRO A 132 -17.76 -0.57 -5.50
CA PRO A 132 -18.65 -1.72 -5.46
C PRO A 132 -19.69 -1.74 -6.58
N ASP A 133 -19.87 -2.90 -7.22
CA ASP A 133 -20.68 -3.06 -8.43
C ASP A 133 -22.17 -2.66 -8.22
N HIS A 134 -22.77 -2.94 -7.07
CA HIS A 134 -24.13 -2.50 -6.74
C HIS A 134 -24.30 -0.96 -6.64
N LEU A 135 -23.19 -0.22 -6.54
CA LEU A 135 -23.14 1.24 -6.50
C LEU A 135 -22.64 1.83 -7.83
N SER A 136 -22.39 0.99 -8.85
CA SER A 136 -21.89 1.42 -10.16
C SER A 136 -22.88 2.29 -10.97
N SER A 137 -24.10 2.50 -10.45
CA SER A 137 -25.00 3.57 -10.90
C SER A 137 -24.32 4.95 -10.88
N TYR A 138 -23.29 5.13 -10.03
CA TYR A 138 -22.37 6.25 -10.12
C TYR A 138 -21.37 6.00 -11.27
N ALA A 139 -21.65 6.56 -12.44
CA ALA A 139 -20.83 6.42 -13.65
C ALA A 139 -19.37 6.93 -13.53
N ARG A 140 -18.95 7.48 -12.36
CA ARG A 140 -17.59 7.98 -12.10
C ARG A 140 -17.17 7.72 -10.64
N PRO A 141 -16.06 7.00 -10.39
CA PRO A 141 -15.53 6.75 -9.04
C PRO A 141 -15.33 8.01 -8.20
N ALA A 142 -14.92 9.12 -8.82
CA ALA A 142 -14.71 10.40 -8.14
C ALA A 142 -15.98 10.94 -7.46
N LEU A 143 -17.15 10.80 -8.11
CA LEU A 143 -18.41 11.25 -7.54
C LEU A 143 -18.81 10.40 -6.33
N PHE A 144 -18.62 9.08 -6.43
CA PHE A 144 -18.85 8.17 -5.33
C PHE A 144 -17.97 8.51 -4.12
N ILE A 145 -16.67 8.72 -4.33
CA ILE A 145 -15.73 9.11 -3.27
C ILE A 145 -16.17 10.42 -2.60
N GLN A 146 -16.58 11.41 -3.38
CA GLN A 146 -17.05 12.68 -2.82
C GLN A 146 -18.33 12.50 -1.99
N GLN A 147 -19.28 11.70 -2.46
CA GLN A 147 -20.49 11.39 -1.70
C GLN A 147 -20.16 10.64 -0.41
N LEU A 148 -19.29 9.63 -0.49
CA LEU A 148 -18.83 8.87 0.68
C LEU A 148 -18.20 9.78 1.73
N LYS A 149 -17.36 10.72 1.28
CA LYS A 149 -16.76 11.74 2.15
C LYS A 149 -17.81 12.59 2.85
N ASN A 150 -18.85 13.01 2.11
CA ASN A 150 -19.95 13.80 2.67
C ASN A 150 -20.87 12.98 3.60
N SER A 151 -20.85 11.65 3.48
CA SER A 151 -21.67 10.73 4.30
C SER A 151 -21.12 10.46 5.69
N PHE A 152 -19.83 10.73 5.95
CA PHE A 152 -19.22 10.50 7.26
C PHE A 152 -18.44 11.71 7.77
N PRO A 153 -18.60 12.08 9.06
CA PRO A 153 -17.97 13.28 9.61
C PRO A 153 -16.44 13.20 9.70
N PHE A 154 -15.85 12.00 9.74
CA PHE A 154 -14.40 11.83 9.92
C PHE A 154 -13.57 12.13 8.65
N PHE A 155 -14.18 12.41 7.50
CA PHE A 155 -13.49 12.67 6.23
C PHE A 155 -13.02 14.13 6.03
N ASP A 156 -13.09 14.93 7.10
CA ASP A 156 -12.67 16.33 7.13
C ASP A 156 -11.67 16.61 8.26
N LYS A 157 -10.72 15.69 8.50
CA LYS A 157 -9.72 15.81 9.57
C LYS A 157 -8.59 16.80 9.29
N GLY A 158 -8.23 16.99 8.02
CA GLY A 158 -7.10 17.82 7.61
C GLY A 158 -7.51 19.24 7.29
N HIS A 159 -6.66 20.19 7.65
CA HIS A 159 -6.83 21.61 7.35
C HIS A 159 -6.53 21.92 5.87
N ASP A 160 -5.60 21.19 5.25
CA ASP A 160 -5.10 21.49 3.89
C ASP A 160 -5.65 20.57 2.81
N SER A 161 -5.75 19.28 3.13
CA SER A 161 -6.08 18.25 2.15
C SER A 161 -6.70 17.07 2.87
N ASN A 162 -7.73 16.52 2.25
CA ASN A 162 -8.48 15.35 2.70
C ASN A 162 -8.74 14.48 1.46
N GLN A 163 -7.98 13.41 1.26
CA GLN A 163 -7.98 12.62 0.03
C GLN A 163 -8.08 11.13 0.32
N ILE A 164 -8.79 10.41 -0.55
CA ILE A 164 -8.72 8.95 -0.60
C ILE A 164 -7.74 8.60 -1.72
N SER A 165 -6.53 8.18 -1.36
CA SER A 165 -5.40 8.00 -2.30
C SER A 165 -5.39 6.63 -2.95
N LEU A 166 -5.65 5.59 -2.17
CA LEU A 166 -5.69 4.20 -2.59
C LEU A 166 -7.02 3.60 -2.15
N TYR A 167 -7.68 2.84 -3.02
CA TYR A 167 -8.94 2.19 -2.69
C TYR A 167 -9.17 0.93 -3.51
N ALA A 168 -9.97 0.02 -2.96
CA ALA A 168 -10.39 -1.21 -3.60
C ALA A 168 -11.84 -1.55 -3.24
N SER A 169 -12.56 -2.13 -4.19
CA SER A 169 -13.81 -2.82 -3.92
C SER A 169 -13.53 -4.25 -3.48
N ALA A 170 -14.30 -4.76 -2.53
CA ALA A 170 -14.25 -6.16 -2.12
C ALA A 170 -15.64 -6.68 -1.78
N THR A 171 -15.74 -8.00 -1.63
CA THR A 171 -16.90 -8.65 -1.01
C THR A 171 -16.47 -9.21 0.33
N PHE A 172 -16.99 -8.63 1.40
CA PHE A 172 -16.80 -9.10 2.75
C PHE A 172 -17.79 -10.23 3.06
N LYS A 173 -17.38 -11.25 3.81
CA LYS A 173 -18.26 -12.35 4.24
C LYS A 173 -18.26 -12.45 5.76
N ASP A 174 -19.44 -12.55 6.35
CA ASP A 174 -19.57 -12.83 7.78
C ASP A 174 -19.43 -14.32 8.09
N ASP A 175 -19.44 -14.68 9.38
CA ASP A 175 -19.34 -16.08 9.84
C ASP A 175 -20.50 -16.97 9.38
N GLN A 176 -21.59 -16.39 8.86
CA GLN A 176 -22.75 -17.10 8.30
C GLN A 176 -22.68 -17.20 6.76
N ASP A 177 -21.53 -16.87 6.16
CA ASP A 177 -21.30 -16.82 4.71
C ASP A 177 -22.21 -15.81 3.98
N LYS A 178 -22.77 -14.85 4.70
CA LYS A 178 -23.50 -13.75 4.07
C LYS A 178 -22.51 -12.74 3.52
N ALA A 179 -22.65 -12.44 2.23
CA ALA A 179 -21.81 -11.51 1.50
C ALA A 179 -22.32 -10.07 1.66
N TYR A 180 -21.40 -9.17 1.97
CA TYR A 180 -21.61 -7.73 2.01
C TYR A 180 -20.63 -7.05 1.05
N PRO A 181 -21.11 -6.13 0.21
CA PRO A 181 -20.20 -5.28 -0.54
C PRO A 181 -19.37 -4.43 0.42
N ALA A 182 -18.09 -4.25 0.10
CA ALA A 182 -17.16 -3.47 0.90
C ALA A 182 -16.29 -2.56 0.03
N PHE A 183 -15.88 -1.44 0.62
CA PHE A 183 -14.96 -0.47 0.04
C PHE A 183 -13.82 -0.24 1.04
N ILE A 184 -12.62 -0.67 0.67
CA ILE A 184 -11.42 -0.52 1.49
C ILE A 184 -10.63 0.66 0.94
N PHE A 185 -10.08 1.49 1.82
CA PHE A 185 -9.40 2.69 1.37
C PHE A 185 -8.29 3.15 2.32
N GLN A 186 -7.36 3.91 1.76
CA GLN A 186 -6.40 4.75 2.45
C GLN A 186 -6.89 6.20 2.37
N TYR A 187 -7.05 6.81 3.53
CA TYR A 187 -7.37 8.21 3.71
C TYR A 187 -6.11 8.99 4.10
N HIS A 188 -5.66 9.86 3.20
CA HIS A 188 -4.53 10.74 3.40
C HIS A 188 -5.04 12.14 3.72
N TYR A 189 -4.53 12.72 4.81
CA TYR A 189 -4.86 14.09 5.17
C TYR A 189 -3.65 14.86 5.67
N ILE A 190 -3.75 16.18 5.53
CA ILE A 190 -2.67 17.10 5.84
C ILE A 190 -3.13 18.08 6.88
N ASP A 191 -2.42 18.06 8.00
CA ASP A 191 -2.70 18.84 9.17
C ASP A 191 -1.66 19.96 9.34
N ARG A 192 -2.10 21.13 9.79
CA ARG A 192 -1.22 22.26 10.09
C ARG A 192 -1.20 22.46 11.60
N ILE A 193 -0.03 22.29 12.21
CA ILE A 193 0.16 22.65 13.61
C ILE A 193 0.97 23.94 13.70
N GLU A 194 0.50 24.86 14.53
CA GLU A 194 1.19 26.08 14.90
C GLU A 194 2.07 25.78 16.11
N VAL A 195 3.39 25.74 15.91
CA VAL A 195 4.35 25.55 16.99
C VAL A 195 4.86 26.91 17.44
N ILE A 196 4.46 27.31 18.65
CA ILE A 196 4.98 28.50 19.32
C ILE A 196 6.39 28.17 19.82
N ASP A 197 7.38 28.96 19.42
CA ASP A 197 8.76 28.85 19.89
C ASP A 197 8.83 29.04 21.43
N GLY A 198 9.85 28.49 22.09
CA GLY A 198 10.00 28.53 23.55
C GLY A 198 10.06 29.94 24.16
N ASN A 199 10.25 30.96 23.33
CA ASN A 199 10.24 32.39 23.68
C ASN A 199 8.90 33.11 23.38
N GLY A 200 7.87 32.42 22.89
CA GLY A 200 6.52 32.98 22.68
C GLY A 200 6.32 33.83 21.41
N ASP A 201 7.39 34.23 20.72
CA ASP A 201 7.29 35.26 19.66
C ASP A 201 7.14 34.73 18.22
N LYS A 202 7.47 33.45 17.95
CA LYS A 202 7.44 32.89 16.58
C LYS A 202 6.56 31.66 16.49
N VAL A 203 5.57 31.72 15.61
CA VAL A 203 4.75 30.57 15.21
C VAL A 203 5.37 29.93 13.97
N THR A 204 5.89 28.72 14.10
CA THR A 204 6.29 27.91 12.95
C THR A 204 5.11 27.04 12.54
N ILE A 205 4.62 27.21 11.32
CA ILE A 205 3.58 26.35 10.75
C ILE A 205 4.25 25.08 10.27
N ARG A 206 3.96 23.96 10.92
CA ARG A 206 4.43 22.64 10.51
C ARG A 206 3.30 21.87 9.84
N ARG A 207 3.53 21.46 8.60
CA ARG A 207 2.69 20.54 7.84
C ARG A 207 2.98 19.11 8.30
N ILE A 208 1.93 18.35 8.63
CA ILE A 208 2.02 16.95 9.03
C ILE A 208 1.13 16.12 8.10
N ASP A 209 1.78 15.27 7.33
CA ASP A 209 1.13 14.28 6.47
C ASP A 209 0.76 13.04 7.29
N LYS A 210 -0.52 12.65 7.26
CA LYS A 210 -1.04 11.51 8.00
C LYS A 210 -1.83 10.58 7.08
N ASN A 211 -1.66 9.27 7.30
CA ASN A 211 -2.40 8.22 6.61
C ASN A 211 -3.26 7.47 7.63
N LEU A 212 -4.53 7.29 7.30
CA LEU A 212 -5.46 6.42 7.99
C LEU A 212 -6.02 5.41 6.98
N TYR A 213 -6.55 4.31 7.47
CA TYR A 213 -7.03 3.23 6.65
C TYR A 213 -8.38 2.76 7.16
N GLY A 214 -9.27 2.43 6.23
CA GLY A 214 -10.65 2.16 6.57
C GLY A 214 -11.32 1.18 5.65
N ILE A 215 -12.46 0.70 6.13
CA ILE A 215 -13.38 -0.14 5.38
C ILE A 215 -14.79 0.38 5.59
N CYS A 216 -15.50 0.62 4.51
CA CYS A 216 -16.93 0.83 4.54
C CYS A 216 -17.63 -0.46 4.07
N ILE A 217 -18.57 -0.96 4.88
CA ILE A 217 -19.38 -2.14 4.57
C ILE A 217 -20.80 -1.66 4.32
N PHE A 218 -21.37 -2.09 3.19
CA PHE A 218 -22.72 -1.75 2.78
C PHE A 218 -23.70 -2.85 3.22
N GLU A 219 -24.98 -2.50 3.26
CA GLU A 219 -26.09 -3.38 3.62
C GLU A 219 -26.09 -3.88 5.07
N THR A 220 -25.49 -3.10 5.98
CA THR A 220 -25.53 -3.39 7.43
C THR A 220 -26.88 -3.05 8.05
N GLN A 221 -27.27 -3.78 9.09
CA GLN A 221 -28.57 -3.59 9.77
C GLN A 221 -28.56 -2.48 10.83
N ILE A 222 -27.41 -2.26 11.48
CA ILE A 222 -27.23 -1.23 12.51
C ILE A 222 -27.21 0.14 11.83
N ARG A 223 -27.87 1.13 12.44
CA ARG A 223 -27.99 2.50 11.94
C ARG A 223 -27.81 3.52 13.06
N ALA A 224 -27.46 4.75 12.67
CA ALA A 224 -27.47 5.94 13.53
C ALA A 224 -26.67 5.79 14.84
N LEU A 225 -25.53 5.10 14.75
CA LEU A 225 -24.65 4.82 15.88
C LEU A 225 -23.24 5.18 15.49
N ALA A 226 -22.50 5.85 16.35
CA ALA A 226 -21.11 6.17 16.14
C ALA A 226 -20.29 5.88 17.40
N VAL A 227 -19.15 5.23 17.25
CA VAL A 227 -18.34 4.75 18.36
C VAL A 227 -16.88 5.05 18.09
N ASN A 228 -16.16 5.54 19.08
CA ASN A 228 -14.71 5.71 18.99
C ASN A 228 -14.02 5.41 20.32
N ASN A 229 -12.69 5.26 20.26
CA ASN A 229 -11.80 5.18 21.42
C ASN A 229 -10.65 6.19 21.33
N LEU A 230 -10.87 7.30 20.63
CA LEU A 230 -9.86 8.35 20.41
C LEU A 230 -9.97 9.48 21.43
N GLY A 231 -11.10 9.59 22.14
CA GLY A 231 -11.33 10.65 23.12
C GLY A 231 -11.89 11.94 22.50
N SER A 232 -12.05 11.99 21.18
CA SER A 232 -12.63 13.12 20.45
C SER A 232 -14.14 12.95 20.23
N GLU A 233 -14.87 14.06 20.22
CA GLU A 233 -16.26 14.06 19.78
C GLU A 233 -16.36 13.73 18.27
N ILE A 234 -17.45 13.06 17.88
CA ILE A 234 -17.69 12.64 16.49
C ILE A 234 -18.33 13.77 15.67
N GLY A 235 -19.13 14.62 16.31
CA GLY A 235 -19.85 15.72 15.68
C GLY A 235 -21.17 15.31 15.02
N PHE A 236 -21.80 16.26 14.32
CA PHE A 236 -23.09 16.08 13.66
C PHE A 236 -23.07 14.90 12.66
N PRO A 237 -24.12 14.06 12.60
CA PRO A 237 -25.39 14.13 13.35
C PRO A 237 -25.39 13.40 14.71
N TYR A 238 -24.25 12.92 15.19
CA TYR A 238 -24.15 12.06 16.38
C TYR A 238 -23.89 12.88 17.66
N GLU A 239 -24.87 13.68 18.06
CA GLU A 239 -24.72 14.62 19.18
C GLU A 239 -25.09 14.02 20.54
N VAL A 240 -25.86 12.92 20.56
CA VAL A 240 -26.34 12.31 21.80
C VAL A 240 -25.33 11.28 22.29
N ARG A 241 -24.64 11.60 23.39
CA ARG A 241 -23.72 10.64 24.05
C ARG A 241 -24.49 9.61 24.88
N TRP A 242 -24.13 8.34 24.71
CA TRP A 242 -24.63 7.23 25.53
C TRP A 242 -23.58 6.78 26.54
N ASN A 243 -24.03 6.48 27.75
CA ASN A 243 -23.22 5.83 28.77
C ASN A 243 -23.86 4.50 29.13
N SER A 244 -23.08 3.42 29.05
CA SER A 244 -23.47 2.10 29.54
C SER A 244 -23.55 2.09 31.07
N SER A 245 -24.29 1.14 31.65
CA SER A 245 -24.19 0.84 33.09
C SER A 245 -22.85 0.21 33.46
N ASP A 246 -22.14 -0.38 32.49
CA ASP A 246 -20.79 -0.91 32.67
C ASP A 246 -19.75 0.22 32.54
N ILE A 247 -19.07 0.51 33.65
CA ILE A 247 -18.07 1.57 33.71
C ILE A 247 -16.82 1.27 32.88
N GLN A 248 -16.47 -0.02 32.70
CA GLN A 248 -15.29 -0.39 31.91
C GLN A 248 -15.51 -0.04 30.44
N ILE A 249 -16.72 -0.25 29.93
CA ILE A 249 -17.10 0.14 28.57
C ILE A 249 -16.98 1.65 28.39
N ASN A 250 -17.48 2.44 29.33
CA ASN A 250 -17.44 3.92 29.23
C ASN A 250 -16.02 4.50 29.35
N GLN A 251 -15.09 3.78 29.99
CA GLN A 251 -13.68 4.16 30.05
C GLN A 251 -12.95 3.88 28.75
N GLN A 252 -13.39 2.87 28.00
CA GLN A 252 -12.75 2.44 26.76
C GLN A 252 -13.37 3.06 25.51
N LEU A 253 -14.69 3.28 25.53
CA LEU A 253 -15.48 3.68 24.37
C LEU A 253 -16.29 4.93 24.64
N GLN A 254 -16.35 5.79 23.63
CA GLN A 254 -17.31 6.87 23.55
C GLN A 254 -18.35 6.50 22.51
N ILE A 255 -19.61 6.40 22.94
CA ILE A 255 -20.73 5.97 22.10
C ILE A 255 -21.66 7.16 21.89
N TYR A 256 -22.03 7.40 20.65
CA TYR A 256 -22.87 8.50 20.22
C TYR A 256 -23.97 8.01 19.29
N GLY A 257 -25.09 8.72 19.29
CA GLY A 257 -26.22 8.50 18.40
C GLY A 257 -26.93 9.80 18.09
N ILE A 258 -27.99 9.69 17.30
CA ILE A 258 -28.79 10.84 16.85
C ILE A 258 -29.94 11.10 17.83
N ASP A 259 -30.52 10.04 18.37
CA ASP A 259 -31.67 10.09 19.27
C ASP A 259 -31.53 9.08 20.41
N GLN A 260 -31.87 9.51 21.63
CA GLN A 260 -31.72 8.69 22.82
C GLN A 260 -32.62 7.46 22.79
N LEU A 261 -33.87 7.58 22.32
CA LEU A 261 -34.81 6.47 22.25
C LEU A 261 -34.35 5.42 21.22
N GLN A 262 -33.82 5.87 20.07
CA GLN A 262 -33.23 4.97 19.08
C GLN A 262 -32.00 4.25 19.64
N MET A 263 -31.13 4.96 20.38
CA MET A 263 -29.96 4.33 21.00
C MET A 263 -30.35 3.25 22.01
N VAL A 264 -31.34 3.48 22.87
CA VAL A 264 -31.84 2.47 23.82
C VAL A 264 -32.30 1.20 23.11
N LYS A 265 -32.94 1.34 21.95
CA LYS A 265 -33.44 0.20 21.16
C LYS A 265 -32.30 -0.56 20.46
N THR A 266 -31.29 0.15 19.98
CA THR A 266 -30.16 -0.43 19.24
C THR A 266 -29.11 -1.04 20.17
N LEU A 267 -28.75 -0.35 21.26
CA LEU A 267 -27.67 -0.70 22.18
C LEU A 267 -28.14 -1.71 23.23
N ASN A 268 -28.29 -2.97 22.81
CA ASN A 268 -28.46 -4.09 23.74
C ASN A 268 -27.10 -4.56 24.31
N PRO A 269 -27.08 -5.30 25.43
CA PRO A 269 -25.83 -5.79 26.04
C PRO A 269 -24.94 -6.59 25.08
N ALA A 270 -25.53 -7.37 24.17
CA ALA A 270 -24.78 -8.15 23.19
C ALA A 270 -24.05 -7.27 22.17
N LEU A 271 -24.65 -6.16 21.71
CA LEU A 271 -24.00 -5.20 20.83
C LEU A 271 -22.90 -4.43 21.55
N LEU A 272 -23.12 -4.04 22.81
CA LEU A 272 -22.11 -3.36 23.62
C LEU A 272 -20.86 -4.24 23.83
N LEU A 273 -21.05 -5.54 24.10
CA LEU A 273 -19.93 -6.49 24.20
C LEU A 273 -19.20 -6.63 22.86
N ARG A 274 -19.91 -6.78 21.74
CA ARG A 274 -19.31 -6.84 20.41
C ARG A 274 -18.51 -5.57 20.07
N LEU A 275 -19.03 -4.39 20.43
CA LEU A 275 -18.31 -3.13 20.27
C LEU A 275 -17.03 -3.10 21.12
N SER A 276 -17.12 -3.47 22.40
CA SER A 276 -15.96 -3.56 23.28
C SER A 276 -14.92 -4.51 22.71
N ASP A 277 -15.31 -5.72 22.31
CA ASP A 277 -14.44 -6.72 21.71
C ASP A 277 -13.77 -6.21 20.44
N PHE A 278 -14.52 -5.59 19.53
CA PHE A 278 -14.00 -5.01 18.29
C PHE A 278 -12.89 -3.98 18.55
N PHE A 279 -13.04 -3.14 19.57
CA PHE A 279 -12.09 -2.09 19.91
C PHE A 279 -10.95 -2.53 20.85
N LYS A 280 -10.92 -3.78 21.33
CA LYS A 280 -9.83 -4.27 22.22
C LYS A 280 -8.44 -4.15 21.60
N SER A 281 -8.32 -4.41 20.31
CA SER A 281 -7.02 -4.48 19.62
C SER A 281 -6.77 -3.35 18.62
N ARG A 282 -7.64 -2.33 18.57
CA ARG A 282 -7.57 -1.29 17.53
C ARG A 282 -8.01 0.07 18.05
N LYS A 283 -7.43 1.12 17.48
CA LYS A 283 -7.85 2.50 17.69
C LYS A 283 -8.51 3.04 16.43
N GLY A 284 -9.57 3.80 16.60
CA GLY A 284 -10.27 4.40 15.47
C GLY A 284 -11.70 4.82 15.78
N GLU A 285 -12.44 5.02 14.69
CA GLU A 285 -13.84 5.42 14.69
C GLU A 285 -14.64 4.42 13.86
N LEU A 286 -15.76 3.96 14.39
CA LEU A 286 -16.74 3.10 13.72
C LEU A 286 -18.07 3.84 13.67
N ILE A 287 -18.53 4.18 12.47
CA ILE A 287 -19.76 4.95 12.27
C ILE A 287 -20.74 4.15 11.43
N PHE A 288 -21.95 3.95 11.94
CA PHE A 288 -23.11 3.45 11.24
C PHE A 288 -23.95 4.62 10.77
N HIS A 289 -24.10 4.74 9.45
CA HIS A 289 -24.79 5.86 8.83
C HIS A 289 -26.22 6.04 9.39
N SER A 290 -26.65 7.29 9.49
CA SER A 290 -27.96 7.69 10.02
C SER A 290 -29.15 7.11 9.23
N HIS A 291 -29.12 7.27 7.91
CA HIS A 291 -30.22 6.89 7.00
C HIS A 291 -29.93 5.70 6.07
N GLN A 292 -28.68 5.48 5.70
CA GLN A 292 -28.27 4.42 4.77
C GLN A 292 -27.83 3.17 5.54
N ASN A 293 -28.05 1.99 4.94
CA ASN A 293 -27.54 0.73 5.48
C ASN A 293 -26.06 0.60 5.15
N MET A 294 -25.22 1.30 5.90
CA MET A 294 -23.78 1.17 5.76
C MET A 294 -23.08 1.57 7.04
N MET A 295 -21.94 0.95 7.26
CA MET A 295 -21.00 1.32 8.30
C MET A 295 -19.67 1.69 7.67
N CYS A 296 -18.87 2.47 8.39
CA CYS A 296 -17.48 2.67 8.03
C CYS A 296 -16.59 2.75 9.26
N PHE A 297 -15.48 2.01 9.19
CA PHE A 297 -14.42 2.04 10.18
C PHE A 297 -13.22 2.79 9.62
N LEU A 298 -12.58 3.62 10.44
CA LEU A 298 -11.34 4.33 10.11
C LEU A 298 -10.36 4.22 11.29
N GLY A 299 -9.13 3.80 11.02
CA GLY A 299 -8.07 3.65 12.03
C GLY A 299 -6.67 3.88 11.46
N GLU A 300 -5.65 3.70 12.31
CA GLU A 300 -4.24 3.99 11.97
C GLU A 300 -3.51 2.80 11.31
N ALA A 301 -4.01 1.58 11.48
CA ALA A 301 -3.32 0.38 11.01
C ALA A 301 -3.40 0.25 9.48
N ASP A 302 -2.25 0.10 8.83
CA ASP A 302 -2.17 -0.03 7.37
C ASP A 302 -2.74 -1.36 6.87
N LEU A 303 -3.89 -1.28 6.19
CA LEU A 303 -4.60 -2.44 5.65
C LEU A 303 -3.93 -3.03 4.41
N PHE A 304 -3.05 -2.29 3.75
CA PHE A 304 -2.31 -2.70 2.56
C PHE A 304 -0.85 -3.08 2.86
N GLU A 305 -0.44 -3.03 4.13
CA GLU A 305 0.91 -3.41 4.53
C GLU A 305 1.16 -4.91 4.35
N VAL A 306 2.20 -5.21 3.58
CA VAL A 306 2.64 -6.56 3.29
C VAL A 306 3.65 -7.02 4.34
N SER A 307 3.28 -8.02 5.14
CA SER A 307 4.09 -8.54 6.27
C SER A 307 5.38 -9.31 5.89
N SER A 308 5.81 -9.25 4.64
CA SER A 308 6.97 -10.03 4.19
C SER A 308 8.30 -9.42 4.68
N LYS A 309 9.30 -10.27 4.94
CA LYS A 309 10.68 -9.80 5.02
C LYS A 309 11.10 -9.43 3.59
N ALA A 310 11.45 -8.16 3.36
CA ALA A 310 12.07 -7.69 2.13
C ALA A 310 13.34 -8.50 1.83
N ARG A 311 13.18 -9.67 1.22
CA ARG A 311 14.26 -10.43 0.61
C ARG A 311 14.43 -9.84 -0.77
N GLU A 312 15.67 -9.46 -1.12
CA GLU A 312 15.98 -9.16 -2.51
C GLU A 312 15.54 -10.33 -3.37
N ILE A 313 14.60 -10.07 -4.28
CA ILE A 313 14.08 -11.08 -5.21
C ILE A 313 15.15 -11.29 -6.28
N GLN A 314 16.01 -12.30 -6.07
CA GLN A 314 17.13 -12.60 -6.97
C GLN A 314 16.83 -13.76 -7.93
N ASP A 315 15.77 -14.54 -7.66
CA ASP A 315 15.32 -15.63 -8.51
C ASP A 315 13.79 -15.86 -8.41
N ILE A 316 13.27 -16.63 -9.35
CA ILE A 316 11.84 -16.98 -9.46
C ILE A 316 11.35 -17.76 -8.24
N SER A 317 12.18 -18.63 -7.67
CA SER A 317 11.84 -19.42 -6.48
C SER A 317 11.62 -18.52 -5.26
N SER A 318 12.43 -17.48 -5.11
CA SER A 318 12.35 -16.47 -4.08
C SER A 318 11.12 -15.61 -4.27
N LEU A 319 10.81 -15.20 -5.51
CA LEU A 319 9.57 -14.50 -5.85
C LEU A 319 8.35 -15.35 -5.48
N ARG A 320 8.30 -16.61 -5.91
CA ARG A 320 7.22 -17.54 -5.56
C ARG A 320 7.08 -17.73 -4.04
N GLY A 321 8.20 -17.89 -3.34
CA GLY A 321 8.24 -18.03 -1.89
C GLY A 321 7.68 -16.80 -1.18
N HIS A 322 8.04 -15.61 -1.65
CA HIS A 322 7.48 -14.34 -1.20
C HIS A 322 5.97 -14.27 -1.45
N LEU A 323 5.54 -14.47 -2.70
CA LEU A 323 4.12 -14.44 -3.10
C LEU A 323 3.25 -15.43 -2.33
N ARG A 324 3.80 -16.61 -1.99
CA ARG A 324 3.10 -17.63 -1.21
C ARG A 324 2.93 -17.26 0.27
N THR A 325 3.88 -16.53 0.85
CA THR A 325 3.98 -16.39 2.31
C THR A 325 3.58 -15.02 2.83
N PHE A 326 3.58 -13.98 1.99
CA PHE A 326 3.15 -12.66 2.42
C PHE A 326 1.70 -12.69 2.91
N ARG A 327 1.36 -11.76 3.81
CA ARG A 327 0.01 -11.55 4.30
C ARG A 327 -0.27 -10.08 4.54
N LEU A 328 -1.51 -9.67 4.35
CA LEU A 328 -2.02 -8.38 4.81
C LEU A 328 -2.52 -8.52 6.25
N LYS A 329 -1.60 -8.52 7.21
CA LYS A 329 -1.89 -8.90 8.61
C LYS A 329 -3.01 -8.06 9.22
N HIS A 330 -2.97 -6.74 9.02
CA HIS A 330 -3.96 -5.82 9.58
C HIS A 330 -5.32 -5.95 8.88
N TYR A 331 -5.34 -6.20 7.57
CA TYR A 331 -6.57 -6.48 6.83
C TYR A 331 -7.21 -7.80 7.26
N GLU A 332 -6.43 -8.89 7.39
CA GLU A 332 -6.92 -10.19 7.85
C GLU A 332 -7.53 -10.07 9.26
N GLN A 333 -6.85 -9.38 10.18
CA GLN A 333 -7.34 -9.17 11.53
C GLN A 333 -8.59 -8.27 11.57
N LEU A 334 -8.66 -7.23 10.73
CA LEU A 334 -9.87 -6.40 10.64
C LEU A 334 -11.05 -7.21 10.11
N CYS A 335 -10.85 -8.01 9.06
CA CYS A 335 -11.93 -8.83 8.50
C CYS A 335 -12.42 -9.89 9.50
N SER A 336 -11.52 -10.54 10.23
CA SER A 336 -11.87 -11.52 11.27
C SER A 336 -12.71 -10.89 12.38
N ASP A 337 -12.34 -9.70 12.85
CA ASP A 337 -13.07 -9.05 13.93
C ASP A 337 -14.43 -8.51 13.43
N LEU A 338 -14.49 -8.06 12.17
CA LEU A 338 -15.74 -7.64 11.54
C LEU A 338 -16.71 -8.80 11.31
N SER A 339 -16.20 -10.01 11.03
CA SER A 339 -17.07 -11.18 10.76
C SER A 339 -17.77 -11.61 12.03
N THR A 340 -17.05 -11.56 13.15
CA THR A 340 -17.59 -11.79 14.50
C THR A 340 -18.53 -10.65 14.92
N PHE A 341 -18.19 -9.40 14.59
CA PHE A 341 -18.98 -8.23 14.98
C PHE A 341 -20.35 -8.17 14.28
N LEU A 342 -20.41 -8.48 12.98
CA LEU A 342 -21.63 -8.37 12.15
C LEU A 342 -22.61 -9.53 12.31
N LYS A 343 -22.25 -10.57 13.07
CA LYS A 343 -23.13 -11.67 13.48
C LYS A 343 -24.32 -11.18 14.31
#